data_AF-A0A4P7AK76-F1
#
_entry.id   AF-A0A4P7AK76-F1
#
_cell.length_a   1.000
_cell.length_b   1.000
_cell.length_c   1.000
_cell.angle_alpha   90.00
_cell.angle_beta   90.00
_cell.angle_gamma   90.00
#
_symmetry.space_group_name_H-M   'P 1'
#
loop_
_entity.id
_entity.type
_entity.pdbx_description
1 polymer ?
#
loop_
_entity_poly.entity_id
_entity_poly.type
_entity_poly.pdbx_seq_one_letter_code
_entity_poly.pdbx_strand_id
1 'polypeptide(L)'
;MKNLEEIELEILNTSICLAFYENKIDLSLITDKVSKLGDILDKLDPLVCLNVTNSIYYHYTNFKNQLIKVLKKDLIAYDIQKLEQSVYLDCINKLQRKVIH
;
A
#
# COMPACT_ATOMS: atom_id res chain seq x y z
N MET A 1 8.48 -9.36 -6.72
CA MET A 1 8.09 -8.39 -5.67
C MET A 1 8.40 -6.93 -6.02
N LYS A 2 8.74 -6.56 -7.28
CA LYS A 2 8.97 -5.15 -7.67
C LYS A 2 7.76 -4.20 -7.45
N ASN A 3 6.53 -4.72 -7.47
CA ASN A 3 5.33 -3.88 -7.33
C ASN A 3 5.04 -3.37 -5.90
N LEU A 4 5.55 -4.02 -4.84
CA LEU A 4 5.14 -3.64 -3.47
C LEU A 4 5.81 -2.34 -3.04
N GLU A 5 7.11 -2.19 -3.35
CA GLU A 5 7.88 -0.98 -3.08
C GLU A 5 7.33 0.22 -3.86
N GLU A 6 6.90 0.01 -5.12
CA GLU A 6 6.24 1.03 -5.93
C GLU A 6 4.89 1.46 -5.32
N ILE A 7 4.08 0.52 -4.84
CA ILE A 7 2.82 0.83 -4.16
C ILE A 7 3.07 1.58 -2.84
N GLU A 8 4.05 1.17 -2.04
CA GLU A 8 4.39 1.88 -0.80
C GLU A 8 4.86 3.31 -1.07
N LEU A 9 5.65 3.52 -2.13
CA LEU A 9 6.08 4.85 -2.55
C LEU A 9 4.88 5.71 -2.99
N GLU A 10 3.95 5.16 -3.75
CA GLU A 10 2.76 5.89 -4.21
C GLU A 10 1.83 6.26 -3.04
N ILE A 11 1.70 5.38 -2.05
CA ILE A 11 0.98 5.65 -0.81
C ILE A 11 1.64 6.81 -0.05
N LEU A 12 2.97 6.82 0.06
CA LEU A 12 3.71 7.90 0.70
C LEU A 12 3.48 9.24 -0.04
N ASN A 13 3.64 9.26 -1.36
CA ASN A 13 3.41 10.46 -2.18
C ASN A 13 1.99 11.00 -2.02
N THR A 14 0.98 10.11 -2.07
CA THR A 14 -0.42 10.48 -1.87
C THR A 14 -0.65 11.08 -0.47
N SER A 15 -0.03 10.49 0.55
CA SER A 15 -0.12 10.98 1.94
C SER A 15 0.47 12.39 2.09
N ILE A 16 1.59 12.66 1.41
CA ILE A 16 2.22 13.99 1.36
C ILE A 16 1.29 15.01 0.69
N CYS A 17 0.74 14.67 -0.49
CA CYS A 17 -0.18 15.55 -1.21
C CYS A 17 -1.42 15.91 -0.37
N LEU A 18 -2.03 14.93 0.29
CA LEU A 18 -3.19 15.16 1.16
C LEU A 18 -2.83 16.05 2.35
N ALA A 19 -1.70 15.78 3.01
CA ALA A 19 -1.25 16.57 4.14
C ALA A 19 -0.99 18.04 3.76
N PHE A 20 -0.39 18.28 2.59
CA PHE A 20 -0.14 19.63 2.09
C PHE A 20 -1.45 20.36 1.78
N TYR A 21 -2.41 19.68 1.15
CA TYR A 21 -3.74 20.23 0.89
C TYR A 21 -4.47 20.61 2.19
N GLU A 22 -4.55 19.70 3.16
CA GLU A 22 -5.23 19.92 4.44
C GLU A 22 -4.64 21.09 5.24
N ASN A 23 -3.31 21.21 5.23
CA ASN A 23 -2.58 22.27 5.92
C ASN A 23 -2.44 23.55 5.09
N LYS A 24 -3.07 23.60 3.90
CA LYS A 24 -3.06 24.77 2.99
C LYS A 24 -1.64 25.25 2.66
N ILE A 25 -0.73 24.29 2.46
CA ILE A 25 0.64 24.60 2.05
C ILE A 25 0.62 25.15 0.63
N ASP A 26 1.27 26.30 0.44
CA ASP A 26 1.43 26.87 -0.89
C ASP A 26 2.36 25.97 -1.71
N LEU A 27 1.79 25.33 -2.72
CA LEU A 27 2.52 24.44 -3.63
C LEU A 27 3.54 25.20 -4.49
N SER A 28 3.49 26.54 -4.53
CA SER A 28 4.53 27.36 -5.15
C SER A 28 5.91 27.19 -4.49
N LEU A 29 5.94 26.71 -3.24
CA LEU A 29 7.17 26.35 -2.51
C LEU A 29 7.80 25.05 -3.04
N ILE A 30 7.04 24.27 -3.82
CA ILE A 30 7.41 23.01 -4.46
C ILE A 30 7.81 23.32 -5.91
N THR A 31 9.02 23.85 -6.09
CA THR A 31 9.56 24.11 -7.44
C THR A 31 9.97 22.79 -8.12
N ASP A 32 9.87 22.73 -9.46
CA ASP A 32 10.20 21.56 -10.31
C ASP A 32 11.58 20.93 -10.11
N LYS A 33 12.50 21.60 -9.41
CA LYS A 33 13.78 21.02 -9.01
C LYS A 33 13.59 20.15 -7.77
N VAL A 34 13.12 18.91 -7.96
CA VAL A 34 13.09 17.78 -7.00
C VAL A 34 13.42 18.21 -5.55
N SER A 35 12.52 18.97 -4.94
CA SER A 35 12.70 19.39 -3.56
C SER A 35 12.38 18.18 -2.70
N LYS A 36 13.35 17.71 -1.92
CA LYS A 36 13.11 16.63 -0.97
C LYS A 36 12.06 17.14 0.02
N LEU A 37 11.19 16.25 0.51
CA LEU A 37 10.17 16.60 1.51
C LEU A 37 10.77 17.42 2.68
N GLY A 38 11.97 17.05 3.14
CA GLY A 38 12.72 17.81 4.15
C GLY A 38 12.95 19.27 3.79
N ASP A 39 13.36 19.56 2.55
CA ASP A 39 13.61 20.93 2.09
C ASP A 39 12.34 21.79 2.04
N ILE A 40 11.17 21.16 1.89
CA ILE A 40 9.87 21.84 1.96
C ILE A 40 9.51 22.09 3.43
N LEU A 41 9.66 21.08 4.27
CA LEU A 41 9.35 21.15 5.70
C LEU A 41 10.21 22.19 6.43
N ASP A 42 11.47 22.34 6.04
CA ASP A 42 12.40 23.33 6.62
C ASP A 42 12.01 24.79 6.33
N LYS A 43 11.18 25.03 5.29
CA LYS A 43 10.65 26.36 4.96
C LYS A 43 9.36 26.70 5.70
N LEU A 44 8.75 25.75 6.38
CA LEU A 44 7.49 25.94 7.09
C LEU A 44 7.75 26.46 8.50
N ASP A 45 6.78 27.22 9.02
CA ASP A 45 6.74 27.53 10.45
C ASP A 45 6.72 26.22 11.26
N PRO A 46 7.41 26.13 12.42
CA PRO A 46 7.52 24.89 13.19
C PRO A 46 6.18 24.24 13.56
N LEU A 47 5.14 25.03 13.86
CA LEU A 47 3.82 24.49 14.17
C LEU A 47 3.17 23.88 12.94
N VAL A 48 3.29 24.55 11.79
CA VAL A 48 2.78 24.05 10.50
C VAL A 48 3.55 22.81 10.07
N CYS A 49 4.87 22.80 10.22
CA CYS A 49 5.73 21.64 9.93
C CYS A 49 5.32 20.42 10.76
N LEU A 50 5.07 20.60 12.06
CA LEU A 50 4.59 19.54 12.94
C LEU A 50 3.21 19.02 12.49
N ASN A 51 2.28 19.92 12.17
CA ASN A 51 0.94 19.54 11.71
C ASN A 51 0.98 18.76 10.40
N VAL A 52 1.76 19.23 9.42
CA VAL A 52 1.98 18.54 8.15
C VAL A 52 2.58 17.15 8.38
N THR A 53 3.62 17.06 9.20
CA THR A 53 4.27 15.77 9.51
C THR A 53 3.31 14.78 10.14
N ASN A 54 2.48 15.24 11.08
CA ASN A 54 1.45 14.42 11.71
C ASN A 54 0.38 13.97 10.70
N SER A 55 -0.07 14.86 9.82
CA SER A 55 -1.01 14.51 8.74
C SER A 55 -0.42 13.47 7.79
N ILE A 56 0.85 13.61 7.38
CA ILE A 56 1.54 12.62 6.53
C ILE A 56 1.53 11.25 7.21
N TYR A 57 1.93 11.21 8.49
CA TYR A 57 1.98 9.96 9.25
C TYR A 57 0.60 9.32 9.39
N TYR A 58 -0.43 10.11 9.68
CA TYR A 58 -1.82 9.65 9.80
C TYR A 58 -2.32 9.00 8.51
N HIS A 59 -2.19 9.70 7.38
CA HIS A 59 -2.65 9.21 6.07
C HIS A 59 -1.87 7.98 5.64
N TYR A 60 -0.54 8.00 5.77
CA TYR A 60 0.31 6.87 5.41
C TYR A 60 -0.04 5.62 6.21
N THR A 61 -0.21 5.76 7.53
CA THR A 61 -0.58 4.65 8.40
C THR A 61 -1.94 4.07 8.04
N ASN A 62 -2.92 4.92 7.72
CA ASN A 62 -4.25 4.47 7.30
C ASN A 62 -4.21 3.71 5.98
N PHE A 63 -3.54 4.24 4.96
CA PHE A 63 -3.40 3.55 3.68
C PHE A 63 -2.63 2.24 3.82
N LYS A 64 -1.54 2.21 4.59
CA LYS A 64 -0.77 0.99 4.85
C LYS A 64 -1.62 -0.08 5.52
N ASN A 65 -2.42 0.30 6.51
CA ASN A 65 -3.35 -0.62 7.17
C ASN A 65 -4.43 -1.16 6.21
N GLN A 66 -4.92 -0.33 5.29
CA GLN A 66 -5.86 -0.79 4.26
C GLN A 66 -5.18 -1.74 3.26
N LEU A 67 -3.97 -1.42 2.81
CA LEU A 67 -3.19 -2.28 1.92
C LEU A 67 -2.95 -3.65 2.55
N ILE A 68 -2.56 -3.71 3.83
CA ILE A 68 -2.38 -4.98 4.55
C ILE A 68 -3.69 -5.78 4.59
N LYS A 69 -4.84 -5.15 4.81
CA LYS A 69 -6.15 -5.83 4.80
C LYS A 69 -6.48 -6.40 3.42
N VAL A 70 -6.18 -5.68 2.35
CA VAL A 70 -6.40 -6.13 0.96
C VAL A 70 -5.46 -7.29 0.63
N LEU A 71 -4.16 -7.15 0.88
CA LEU A 71 -3.17 -8.21 0.62
C LEU A 71 -3.42 -9.47 1.44
N LYS A 72 -3.87 -9.35 2.69
CA LYS A 72 -4.29 -10.51 3.50
C LYS A 72 -5.48 -11.25 2.89
N LYS A 73 -6.45 -10.53 2.29
CA LYS A 73 -7.54 -11.17 1.56
C LYS A 73 -7.03 -11.92 0.32
N ASP A 74 -6.10 -11.33 -0.42
CA ASP A 74 -5.55 -11.98 -1.61
C ASP A 74 -4.72 -13.22 -1.26
N LEU A 75 -3.96 -13.19 -0.17
CA LEU A 75 -3.25 -14.36 0.35
C LEU A 75 -4.22 -15.48 0.74
N ILE A 76 -5.31 -15.15 1.45
CA ILE A 76 -6.34 -16.11 1.83
C ILE A 76 -7.03 -16.70 0.58
N ALA A 77 -7.35 -15.87 -0.41
CA ALA A 77 -7.97 -16.32 -1.66
C ALA A 77 -7.05 -17.26 -2.44
N TYR A 78 -5.75 -16.95 -2.48
CA TYR A 78 -4.74 -17.78 -3.12
C TYR A 78 -4.57 -19.15 -2.41
N ASP A 79 -4.60 -19.18 -1.07
CA ASP A 79 -4.51 -20.42 -0.30
C ASP A 79 -5.76 -21.30 -0.49
N ILE A 80 -6.96 -20.70 -0.55
CA ILE A 80 -8.20 -21.42 -0.87
C ILE A 80 -8.12 -22.04 -2.26
N GLN A 81 -7.66 -21.28 -3.26
CA GLN A 81 -7.51 -21.78 -4.63
C GLN A 81 -6.54 -22.97 -4.72
N LYS A 82 -5.42 -22.93 -3.98
CA LYS A 82 -4.49 -24.07 -3.89
C LYS A 82 -5.12 -25.29 -3.24
N LEU A 83 -5.88 -25.10 -2.16
CA LEU A 83 -6.59 -26.19 -1.50
C LEU A 83 -7.61 -26.84 -2.44
N GLU A 84 -8.40 -26.04 -3.15
CA GLU A 84 -9.37 -26.52 -4.14
C GLU A 84 -8.70 -27.36 -5.24
N GLN A 85 -7.58 -26.87 -5.80
CA GLN A 85 -6.81 -27.62 -6.79
C GLN A 85 -6.27 -28.94 -6.24
N SER A 86 -5.73 -28.94 -5.02
CA SER A 86 -5.24 -30.16 -4.37
C SER A 86 -6.36 -31.19 -4.19
N VAL A 87 -7.51 -30.75 -3.70
CA VAL A 87 -8.68 -31.63 -3.49
C VAL A 87 -9.19 -32.19 -4.82
N TYR A 88 -9.24 -31.35 -5.87
CA TYR A 88 -9.63 -31.79 -7.21
C TYR A 88 -8.70 -32.90 -7.74
N LEU A 89 -7.38 -32.70 -7.65
CA LEU A 89 -6.40 -33.69 -8.11
C LEU A 89 -6.53 -35.01 -7.33
N ASP A 90 -6.76 -34.96 -6.02
CA ASP A 90 -7.02 -36.15 -5.21
C ASP A 90 -8.28 -36.89 -5.65
N CYS A 91 -9.36 -36.17 -5.98
CA CYS A 91 -10.59 -36.75 -6.51
C CYS A 91 -10.35 -37.44 -7.86
N ILE A 92 -9.63 -36.78 -8.78
CA ILE A 92 -9.25 -37.36 -10.08
C ILE A 92 -8.43 -38.64 -9.89
N ASN A 93 -7.43 -38.62 -9.01
CA ASN A 93 -6.59 -39.77 -8.72
C ASN A 93 -7.40 -40.96 -8.15
N LYS A 94 -8.36 -40.69 -7.25
CA LYS A 94 -9.28 -41.70 -6.72
C LYS A 94 -10.19 -42.28 -7.80
N LEU A 95 -10.68 -41.44 -8.71
CA LEU A 95 -11.49 -41.87 -9.86
C LEU A 95 -10.68 -42.74 -10.82
N GLN A 96 -9.46 -42.33 -11.19
CA GLN A 96 -8.60 -43.14 -12.06
C GLN A 96 -8.36 -44.54 -11.49
N ARG A 97 -8.06 -44.65 -10.19
CA ARG A 97 -7.90 -45.95 -9.52
C ARG A 97 -9.15 -46.84 -9.58
N LYS A 98 -10.34 -46.25 -9.65
CA LYS A 98 -11.62 -46.97 -9.79
C LYS A 98 -11.94 -47.39 -11.23
N VAL A 99 -11.32 -46.75 -12.23
CA VAL A 99 -11.57 -47.03 -13.66
C VAL A 99 -10.56 -48.04 -14.20
N ILE A 100 -9.36 -48.11 -13.61
CA ILE A 100 -8.29 -49.04 -14.01
C ILE A 100 -8.49 -50.45 -13.39
N HIS A 101 -9.41 -50.59 -12.43
CA HIS A 101 -9.89 -51.86 -11.88
C HIS A 101 -11.35 -52.11 -12.28
#